data_AF-A0A6M3MDK8-F1
#
_entry.id   AF-A0A6M3MDK8-F1
#
_cell.length_a   1.000
_cell.length_b   1.000
_cell.length_c   1.000
_cell.angle_alpha   90.00
_cell.angle_beta   90.00
_cell.angle_gamma   90.00
#
_symmetry.space_group_name_H-M   'P 1'
#
loop_
_entity.id
_entity.type
_entity.pdbx_description
1 polymer ?
#
loop_
_entity_poly.entity_id
_entity_poly.type
_entity_poly.pdbx_seq_one_letter_code
_entity_poly.pdbx_strand_id
1 'polypeptide(L)'
;MGIVRKYIEEGGGNFLTVKNCAIDATVTIKAVSLDDETFDKSYIVIAGIYDPSGEDCNVRLGVQNLERITEDLGDDELTWPGQKIVCMGTQTYPGLGTKGLLWRGVRGGQKVELASADVVGDIVNKILAAKPDLSRNAVIKLIDTERDKAGGLLTVEAAAHLVASNLGVK
;
A
#
# COMPACT_ATOMS: atom_id res chain seq x y z
N MET A 1 21.42 -27.94 4.03
CA MET A 1 20.66 -26.73 4.42
C MET A 1 19.41 -27.18 5.19
N GLY A 2 19.05 -26.55 6.30
CA GLY A 2 17.98 -27.04 7.18
C GLY A 2 16.57 -26.81 6.62
N ILE A 3 15.65 -27.74 6.86
CA ILE A 3 14.27 -27.73 6.32
C ILE A 3 13.49 -26.45 6.67
N VAL A 4 13.78 -25.85 7.83
CA VAL A 4 13.14 -24.62 8.31
C VAL A 4 13.60 -23.41 7.51
N ARG A 5 14.89 -23.35 7.13
CA ARG A 5 15.43 -22.25 6.31
C ARG A 5 14.92 -22.36 4.87
N LYS A 6 14.88 -23.58 4.36
CA LYS A 6 14.25 -23.92 3.09
C LYS A 6 12.75 -23.56 3.10
N TYR A 7 12.01 -23.81 4.17
CA TYR A 7 10.60 -23.41 4.29
C TYR A 7 10.40 -21.88 4.48
N ILE A 8 11.32 -21.18 5.13
CA ILE A 8 11.26 -19.71 5.23
C ILE A 8 11.56 -19.07 3.86
N GLU A 9 12.45 -19.68 3.06
CA GLU A 9 12.81 -19.21 1.72
C GLU A 9 11.83 -19.69 0.62
N GLU A 10 11.25 -20.88 0.74
CA GLU A 10 10.37 -21.52 -0.26
C GLU A 10 8.89 -21.56 0.17
N GLY A 11 8.60 -21.82 1.45
CA GLY A 11 7.24 -21.88 2.01
C GLY A 11 6.63 -20.51 2.31
N GLY A 12 7.40 -19.44 2.10
CA GLY A 12 6.98 -18.06 2.12
C GLY A 12 7.68 -17.29 1.00
N GLY A 13 7.28 -17.53 -0.26
CA GLY A 13 7.78 -16.79 -1.43
C GLY A 13 7.57 -15.27 -1.29
N ASN A 14 7.64 -14.50 -2.38
CA ASN A 14 7.44 -13.04 -2.32
C ASN A 14 5.98 -12.61 -2.01
N PHE A 15 5.29 -13.29 -1.10
CA PHE A 15 3.98 -12.94 -0.62
C PHE A 15 4.03 -11.66 0.20
N LEU A 16 3.12 -10.73 -0.12
CA LEU A 16 2.91 -9.54 0.67
C LEU A 16 2.12 -9.89 1.93
N THR A 17 2.65 -9.42 3.06
CA THR A 17 2.13 -9.58 4.41
C THR A 17 2.17 -8.22 5.11
N VAL A 18 1.55 -8.15 6.28
CA VAL A 18 1.61 -6.95 7.13
C VAL A 18 3.03 -6.55 7.54
N LYS A 19 4.02 -7.47 7.44
CA LYS A 19 5.41 -7.19 7.80
C LYS A 19 6.23 -6.54 6.69
N ASN A 20 5.86 -6.75 5.42
CA ASN A 20 6.66 -6.35 4.25
C ASN A 20 5.87 -5.52 3.21
N CYS A 21 4.60 -5.21 3.47
CA CYS A 21 3.81 -4.28 2.67
C CYS A 21 3.62 -2.96 3.39
N ALA A 22 4.03 -1.86 2.77
CA ALA A 22 3.70 -0.52 3.26
C ALA A 22 2.22 -0.20 2.95
N ILE A 23 1.63 0.67 3.78
CA ILE A 23 0.36 1.33 3.43
C ILE A 23 0.63 2.25 2.23
N ASP A 24 -0.36 2.38 1.35
CA ASP A 24 -0.31 3.10 0.07
C ASP A 24 0.63 2.49 -0.98
N ALA A 25 1.26 1.36 -0.66
CA ALA A 25 2.02 0.62 -1.64
C ALA A 25 1.09 0.03 -2.71
N THR A 26 1.55 0.08 -3.95
CA THR A 26 0.83 -0.47 -5.09
C THR A 26 1.49 -1.75 -5.60
N VAL A 27 0.67 -2.66 -6.10
CA VAL A 27 1.10 -3.83 -6.84
C VAL A 27 0.54 -3.75 -8.24
N THR A 28 1.42 -3.75 -9.24
CA THR A 28 1.02 -3.85 -10.65
C THR A 28 0.72 -5.31 -10.96
N ILE A 29 -0.52 -5.60 -11.35
CA ILE A 29 -1.00 -6.96 -11.61
C ILE A 29 -0.36 -7.49 -12.89
N LYS A 30 0.25 -8.67 -12.83
CA LYS A 30 0.72 -9.43 -14.00
C LYS A 30 -0.26 -10.55 -14.36
N ALA A 31 -0.72 -11.27 -13.36
CA ALA A 31 -1.63 -12.40 -13.52
C ALA A 31 -2.47 -12.63 -12.27
N VAL A 32 -3.60 -13.29 -12.44
CA VAL A 32 -4.49 -13.74 -11.38
C VAL A 32 -4.67 -15.24 -11.51
N SER A 33 -4.58 -15.97 -10.41
CA SER A 33 -4.78 -17.42 -10.38
C SER A 33 -5.55 -17.85 -9.14
N LEU A 34 -6.23 -18.99 -9.22
CA LEU A 34 -6.78 -19.67 -8.06
C LEU A 34 -5.71 -20.61 -7.50
N ASP A 35 -5.46 -20.52 -6.20
CA ASP A 35 -4.59 -21.41 -5.43
C ASP A 35 -5.45 -22.22 -4.48
N ASP A 36 -5.70 -23.48 -4.83
CA ASP A 36 -6.50 -24.46 -4.09
C ASP A 36 -5.66 -25.57 -3.46
N GLU A 37 -4.34 -25.56 -3.65
CA GLU A 37 -3.42 -26.60 -3.18
C GLU A 37 -2.55 -26.15 -2.00
N THR A 38 -2.18 -24.87 -1.92
CA THR A 38 -1.17 -24.39 -0.95
C THR A 38 -1.73 -24.15 0.45
N PHE A 39 -3.03 -23.91 0.56
CA PHE A 39 -3.67 -23.50 1.81
C PHE A 39 -4.86 -24.40 2.20
N ASP A 40 -5.34 -24.20 3.43
CA ASP A 40 -6.50 -24.89 4.00
C ASP A 40 -7.82 -24.59 3.26
N LYS A 41 -7.83 -23.54 2.44
CA LYS A 41 -8.95 -23.09 1.61
C LYS A 41 -8.41 -22.54 0.30
N SER A 42 -9.24 -22.54 -0.73
CA SER A 42 -8.88 -21.90 -2.01
C SER A 42 -8.82 -20.38 -1.86
N TYR A 43 -7.78 -19.77 -2.41
CA TYR A 43 -7.59 -18.31 -2.44
C TYR A 43 -7.32 -17.83 -3.86
N ILE A 44 -7.75 -16.60 -4.17
CA ILE A 44 -7.23 -15.91 -5.35
C ILE A 44 -5.87 -15.33 -4.99
N VAL A 45 -4.91 -15.58 -5.88
CA VAL A 45 -3.55 -15.06 -5.79
C VAL A 45 -3.31 -14.14 -6.98
N ILE A 46 -2.89 -12.91 -6.68
CA ILE A 46 -2.40 -11.97 -7.67
C ILE A 46 -0.88 -12.11 -7.71
N ALA A 47 -0.33 -12.47 -8.87
CA ALA A 47 1.08 -12.32 -9.16
C ALA A 47 1.32 -10.95 -9.80
N GLY A 48 2.29 -10.19 -9.31
CA GLY A 48 2.51 -8.81 -9.74
C GLY A 48 3.88 -8.26 -9.38
N ILE A 49 4.08 -6.97 -9.64
CA ILE A 49 5.28 -6.22 -9.24
C ILE A 49 4.92 -5.35 -8.06
N TYR A 50 5.66 -5.45 -6.96
CA TYR A 50 5.56 -4.53 -5.85
C TYR A 50 6.23 -3.21 -6.23
N ASP A 51 5.46 -2.19 -6.57
CA ASP A 51 5.96 -0.95 -7.17
C ASP A 51 7.05 -0.23 -6.32
N PRO A 52 7.02 -0.26 -4.96
CA PRO A 52 8.07 0.36 -4.17
C PRO A 52 9.46 -0.26 -4.30
N SER A 53 9.57 -1.59 -4.48
CA SER A 53 10.86 -2.26 -4.65
C SER A 53 11.15 -2.69 -6.09
N GLY A 54 10.13 -2.77 -6.95
CA GLY A 54 10.22 -3.30 -8.30
C GLY A 54 10.34 -4.82 -8.37
N GLU A 55 10.19 -5.52 -7.25
CA GLU A 55 10.33 -6.97 -7.18
C GLU A 55 9.03 -7.69 -7.49
N ASP A 56 9.13 -8.90 -8.04
CA ASP A 56 7.98 -9.78 -8.21
C ASP A 56 7.39 -10.14 -6.85
N CYS A 57 6.08 -10.12 -6.72
CA CYS A 57 5.37 -10.45 -5.50
C CYS A 57 4.07 -11.18 -5.76
N ASN A 58 3.58 -11.85 -4.73
CA ASN A 58 2.28 -12.50 -4.71
C ASN A 58 1.39 -11.85 -3.66
N VAL A 59 0.11 -11.68 -3.96
CA VAL A 59 -0.87 -11.17 -3.00
C VAL A 59 -2.00 -12.16 -2.89
N ARG A 60 -2.16 -12.73 -1.71
CA ARG A 60 -3.29 -13.61 -1.40
C ARG A 60 -4.49 -12.78 -0.96
N LEU A 61 -5.62 -12.97 -1.64
CA LEU A 61 -6.83 -12.21 -1.38
C LEU A 61 -7.90 -13.09 -0.75
N GLY A 62 -8.43 -12.64 0.39
CA GLY A 62 -9.70 -13.14 0.92
C GLY A 62 -10.89 -12.49 0.22
N VAL A 63 -12.08 -13.07 0.40
CA VAL A 63 -13.33 -12.62 -0.24
C VAL A 63 -13.58 -11.11 -0.09
N GLN A 64 -13.40 -10.55 1.10
CA GLN A 64 -13.63 -9.11 1.33
C GLN A 64 -12.67 -8.20 0.56
N ASN A 65 -11.44 -8.66 0.29
CA ASN A 65 -10.52 -7.90 -0.56
C ASN A 65 -10.90 -8.03 -2.03
N LEU A 66 -11.35 -9.21 -2.46
CA LEU A 66 -11.86 -9.41 -3.82
C LEU A 66 -13.07 -8.51 -4.09
N GLU A 67 -14.07 -8.50 -3.21
CA GLU A 67 -15.25 -7.65 -3.34
C GLU A 67 -14.85 -6.18 -3.57
N ARG A 68 -13.96 -5.64 -2.72
CA ARG A 68 -13.44 -4.27 -2.88
C ARG A 68 -12.69 -4.06 -4.19
N ILE A 69 -11.84 -5.00 -4.61
CA ILE A 69 -11.09 -4.84 -5.86
C ILE A 69 -12.04 -4.91 -7.06
N THR A 70 -13.05 -5.79 -7.03
CA THR A 70 -14.05 -5.92 -8.10
C THR A 70 -14.95 -4.69 -8.21
N GLU A 71 -15.19 -3.95 -7.13
CA GLU A 71 -15.90 -2.66 -7.17
C GLU A 71 -15.19 -1.66 -8.09
N ASP A 72 -13.85 -1.68 -8.13
CA ASP A 72 -13.07 -0.75 -8.94
C ASP A 72 -12.66 -1.34 -10.30
N LEU A 73 -12.20 -2.60 -10.34
CA LEU A 73 -11.66 -3.24 -11.56
C LEU A 73 -12.70 -4.04 -12.35
N GLY A 74 -13.88 -4.33 -11.77
CA GLY A 74 -14.83 -5.28 -12.34
C GLY A 74 -14.51 -6.73 -11.95
N ASP A 75 -15.40 -7.65 -12.32
CA ASP A 75 -15.36 -9.07 -11.97
C ASP A 75 -14.69 -9.97 -13.04
N ASP A 76 -14.29 -9.40 -14.17
CA ASP A 76 -13.52 -10.10 -15.22
C ASP A 76 -12.00 -10.01 -14.96
N GLU A 77 -11.43 -11.05 -14.37
CA GLU A 77 -10.01 -11.11 -14.00
C GLU A 77 -9.05 -11.03 -15.19
N LEU A 78 -9.52 -11.33 -16.42
CA LEU A 78 -8.69 -11.22 -17.63
C LEU A 78 -8.37 -9.77 -17.98
N THR A 79 -9.12 -8.82 -17.44
CA THR A 79 -8.92 -7.37 -17.64
C THR A 79 -7.98 -6.74 -16.61
N TRP A 80 -7.61 -7.50 -15.57
CA TRP A 80 -6.81 -7.03 -14.44
C TRP A 80 -5.31 -6.90 -14.72
N PRO A 81 -4.67 -7.72 -15.58
CA PRO A 81 -3.27 -7.50 -15.95
C PRO A 81 -3.00 -6.08 -16.46
N GLY A 82 -1.96 -5.43 -15.93
CA GLY A 82 -1.62 -4.04 -16.19
C GLY A 82 -2.38 -3.01 -15.34
N GLN A 83 -3.44 -3.41 -14.64
CA GLN A 83 -4.07 -2.63 -13.58
C GLN A 83 -3.23 -2.69 -12.30
N LYS A 84 -3.64 -1.92 -11.28
CA LYS A 84 -2.97 -1.92 -9.97
C LYS A 84 -3.94 -2.26 -8.86
N ILE A 85 -3.40 -2.76 -7.76
CA ILE A 85 -4.06 -2.74 -6.46
C ILE A 85 -3.25 -1.89 -5.50
N VAL A 86 -3.92 -1.24 -4.55
CA VAL A 86 -3.29 -0.41 -3.51
C VAL A 86 -3.63 -0.96 -2.13
N CYS A 87 -2.62 -0.99 -1.26
CA CYS A 87 -2.80 -1.34 0.14
C CYS A 87 -3.37 -0.13 0.90
N MET A 88 -4.65 -0.14 1.22
CA MET A 88 -5.31 0.95 1.95
C MET A 88 -5.03 0.94 3.46
N GLY A 89 -4.52 -0.17 3.99
CA GLY A 89 -4.29 -0.31 5.41
C GLY A 89 -4.23 -1.74 5.89
N THR A 90 -4.36 -1.91 7.20
CA THR A 90 -4.35 -3.23 7.85
C THR A 90 -5.59 -3.38 8.72
N GLN A 91 -6.14 -4.59 8.76
CA GLN A 91 -7.27 -4.93 9.62
C GLN A 91 -6.88 -6.08 10.54
N THR A 92 -7.20 -5.95 11.83
CA THR A 92 -7.11 -7.05 12.79
C THR A 92 -8.39 -7.88 12.70
N TYR A 93 -8.27 -9.19 12.51
CA TYR A 93 -9.41 -10.09 12.51
C TYR A 93 -9.63 -10.63 13.94
N PRO A 94 -10.65 -10.13 14.68
CA PRO A 94 -10.94 -10.62 16.02
C PRO A 94 -11.31 -12.11 15.97
N GLY A 95 -10.61 -12.93 16.74
CA GLY A 95 -10.79 -14.39 16.79
C GLY A 95 -9.64 -15.22 16.18
N LEU A 96 -8.87 -14.64 15.25
CA LEU A 96 -7.70 -15.31 14.66
C LEU A 96 -6.36 -14.76 15.18
N GLY A 97 -6.37 -13.61 15.88
CA GLY A 97 -5.16 -12.97 16.39
C GLY A 97 -4.21 -12.47 15.30
N THR A 98 -4.65 -12.47 14.05
CA THR A 98 -3.86 -12.10 12.88
C THR A 98 -4.33 -10.78 12.27
N LYS A 99 -3.38 -10.02 11.73
CA LYS A 99 -3.62 -8.82 10.93
C LYS A 99 -3.53 -9.19 9.45
N GLY A 100 -4.44 -8.67 8.63
CA GLY A 100 -4.35 -8.77 7.17
C GLY A 100 -4.27 -7.39 6.52
N LEU A 101 -3.89 -7.41 5.25
CA LEU A 101 -3.84 -6.22 4.40
C LEU A 101 -5.21 -5.95 3.78
N LEU A 102 -5.57 -4.67 3.68
CA LEU A 102 -6.75 -4.20 2.99
C LEU A 102 -6.35 -3.72 1.60
N TRP A 103 -6.92 -4.33 0.58
CA TRP A 103 -6.62 -4.02 -0.82
C TRP A 103 -7.81 -3.38 -1.52
N ARG A 104 -7.48 -2.54 -2.50
CA ARG A 104 -8.43 -1.87 -3.39
C ARG A 104 -7.89 -1.83 -4.82
N GLY A 105 -8.77 -1.83 -5.82
CA GLY A 105 -8.39 -1.75 -7.22
C GLY A 105 -8.09 -0.32 -7.69
N VAL A 106 -7.19 -0.18 -8.66
CA VAL A 106 -6.82 1.08 -9.29
C VAL A 106 -6.67 0.84 -10.79
N ARG A 107 -7.49 1.53 -11.60
CA ARG A 107 -7.43 1.38 -13.06
C ARG A 107 -6.18 2.05 -13.66
N GLY A 108 -5.41 1.30 -14.44
CA GLY A 108 -4.25 1.76 -15.21
C GLY A 108 -4.64 2.87 -16.17
N GLY A 109 -4.10 4.07 -15.92
CA GLY A 109 -4.40 5.30 -16.67
C GLY A 109 -5.11 6.37 -15.84
N GLN A 110 -5.71 6.02 -14.69
CA GLN A 110 -6.08 7.02 -13.68
C GLN A 110 -4.84 7.39 -12.87
N LYS A 111 -4.51 8.70 -12.81
CA LYS A 111 -3.83 9.22 -11.62
C LYS A 111 -4.66 8.77 -10.43
N VAL A 112 -4.03 8.18 -9.43
CA VAL A 112 -4.68 7.81 -8.17
C VAL A 112 -5.15 9.09 -7.49
N GLU A 113 -6.31 9.60 -7.87
CA GLU A 113 -7.07 10.59 -7.10
C GLU A 113 -8.01 9.79 -6.20
N LEU A 114 -7.49 9.43 -5.03
CA LEU A 114 -8.27 8.86 -3.95
C LEU A 114 -9.29 9.90 -3.48
N ALA A 115 -10.57 9.61 -3.72
CA ALA A 115 -11.65 10.35 -3.11
C ALA A 115 -11.60 10.13 -1.59
N SER A 116 -11.25 11.22 -0.90
CA SER A 116 -11.07 11.46 0.54
C SER A 116 -9.83 10.86 1.24
N ALA A 117 -8.93 11.79 1.55
CA ALA A 117 -8.07 11.86 2.74
C ALA A 117 -6.67 11.23 2.70
N ASP A 118 -5.82 11.72 1.80
CA ASP A 118 -4.42 11.99 2.15
C ASP A 118 -4.16 13.50 2.03
N VAL A 119 -4.81 14.30 2.89
CA VAL A 119 -4.63 15.77 2.92
C VAL A 119 -3.15 16.11 3.09
N VAL A 120 -2.41 15.26 3.80
CA VAL A 120 -0.96 15.35 3.96
C VAL A 120 -0.26 15.16 2.60
N GLY A 121 -0.63 14.15 1.82
CA GLY A 121 -0.11 13.92 0.47
C GLY A 121 -0.25 15.13 -0.46
N ASP A 122 -1.40 15.80 -0.45
CA ASP A 122 -1.63 17.01 -1.25
C ASP A 122 -0.74 18.17 -0.80
N ILE A 123 -0.58 18.38 0.51
CA ILE A 123 0.31 19.40 1.07
C ILE A 123 1.77 19.10 0.71
N VAL A 124 2.19 17.83 0.83
CA VAL A 124 3.54 17.39 0.48
C VAL A 124 3.81 17.63 -1.00
N ASN A 125 2.86 17.32 -1.89
CA ASN A 125 3.01 17.57 -3.32
C ASN A 125 3.12 19.08 -3.63
N LYS A 126 2.34 19.93 -2.94
CA LYS A 126 2.49 21.40 -3.05
C LYS A 126 3.86 21.88 -2.60
N ILE A 127 4.39 21.34 -1.49
CA ILE A 127 5.73 21.68 -1.00
C ILE A 127 6.79 21.29 -2.04
N LEU A 128 6.73 20.07 -2.57
CA LEU A 128 7.70 19.58 -3.56
C LEU A 128 7.64 20.37 -4.87
N ALA A 129 6.45 20.83 -5.29
CA ALA A 129 6.29 21.68 -6.46
C ALA A 129 6.93 23.07 -6.25
N ALA A 130 6.85 23.63 -5.04
CA ALA A 130 7.45 24.92 -4.71
C ALA A 130 8.96 24.84 -4.38
N LYS A 131 9.41 23.67 -3.91
CA LYS A 131 10.78 23.38 -3.49
C LYS A 131 11.27 22.06 -4.13
N PRO A 132 11.60 22.08 -5.44
CA PRO A 132 12.01 20.89 -6.18
C PRO A 132 13.37 20.33 -5.73
N ASP A 133 14.12 21.09 -4.92
CA ASP A 133 15.35 20.68 -4.25
C ASP A 133 15.11 19.73 -3.07
N LEU A 134 13.88 19.65 -2.56
CA LEU A 134 13.52 18.72 -1.50
C LEU A 134 13.01 17.39 -2.08
N SER A 135 13.44 16.29 -1.46
CA SER A 135 12.86 14.98 -1.74
C SER A 135 11.61 14.75 -0.89
N ARG A 136 10.70 13.90 -1.37
CA ARG A 136 9.49 13.53 -0.61
C ARG A 136 9.81 13.04 0.81
N ASN A 137 10.86 12.23 0.94
CA ASN A 137 11.30 11.71 2.24
C ASN A 137 11.81 12.84 3.17
N ALA A 138 12.48 13.86 2.61
CA ALA A 138 12.89 15.04 3.38
C ALA A 138 11.69 15.83 3.89
N VAL A 139 10.65 16.00 3.08
CA VAL A 139 9.42 16.69 3.50
C VAL A 139 8.69 15.90 4.59
N ILE A 140 8.54 14.57 4.45
CA ILE A 140 7.92 13.74 5.49
C ILE A 140 8.69 13.84 6.82
N LYS A 141 10.03 13.80 6.76
CA LYS A 141 10.86 13.95 7.96
C LYS A 141 10.70 15.31 8.64
N LEU A 142 10.49 16.38 7.87
CA LEU A 142 10.19 17.70 8.42
C LEU A 142 8.84 17.71 9.14
N ILE A 143 7.83 17.04 8.58
CA ILE A 143 6.49 16.92 9.17
C ILE A 143 6.53 16.15 10.49
N ASP A 144 7.22 15.01 10.52
CA ASP A 144 7.40 14.23 11.76
C ASP A 144 8.16 15.03 12.81
N THR A 145 9.23 15.73 12.42
CA THR A 145 9.99 16.60 13.35
C THR A 145 9.12 17.70 13.93
N GLU A 146 8.25 18.31 13.11
CA GLU A 146 7.36 19.37 13.57
C GLU A 146 6.27 18.84 14.51
N ARG A 147 5.78 17.62 14.26
CA ARG A 147 4.85 16.92 15.16
C ARG A 147 5.49 16.60 16.50
N ASP A 148 6.75 16.15 16.49
CA ASP A 148 7.51 15.79 17.69
C ASP A 148 7.85 17.02 18.53
N LYS A 149 8.17 18.16 17.90
CA LYS A 149 8.34 19.45 18.61
C LYS A 149 7.10 19.88 19.37
N ALA A 150 5.92 19.60 18.82
CA ALA A 150 4.64 19.89 19.46
C ALA A 150 4.24 18.84 20.51
N GLY A 151 5.13 17.91 20.87
CA GLY A 151 4.87 16.89 21.88
C GLY A 151 3.72 15.94 21.50
N GLY A 152 3.48 15.74 20.20
CA GLY A 152 2.38 14.90 19.71
C GLY A 152 0.99 15.54 19.80
N LEU A 153 0.88 16.84 20.10
CA LEU A 153 -0.39 17.56 20.15
C LEU A 153 -0.95 17.91 18.76
N LEU A 154 -0.13 17.81 17.71
CA LEU A 154 -0.52 18.09 16.34
C LEU A 154 -0.91 16.82 15.61
N THR A 155 -1.97 16.91 14.82
CA THR A 155 -2.25 15.93 13.77
C THR A 155 -1.19 16.04 12.67
N VAL A 156 -0.98 14.95 11.93
CA VAL A 156 -0.01 14.91 10.82
C VAL A 156 -0.32 15.98 9.77
N GLU A 157 -1.60 16.22 9.49
CA GLU A 157 -2.09 17.27 8.60
C GLU A 157 -1.75 18.68 9.09
N ALA A 158 -1.95 18.96 10.38
CA ALA A 158 -1.61 20.27 10.95
C ALA A 158 -0.08 20.50 10.91
N ALA A 159 0.71 19.47 11.21
CA ALA A 159 2.17 19.53 11.07
C ALA A 159 2.59 19.76 9.61
N ALA A 160 1.91 19.14 8.64
CA ALA A 160 2.15 19.36 7.22
C ALA A 160 1.89 20.80 6.79
N HIS A 161 0.78 21.40 7.24
CA HIS A 161 0.48 22.81 6.99
C HIS A 161 1.49 23.77 7.63
N LEU A 162 1.98 23.46 8.83
CA LEU A 162 3.03 24.26 9.47
C LEU A 162 4.34 24.19 8.70
N VAL A 163 4.75 23.00 8.25
CA VAL A 163 5.94 22.85 7.41
C VAL A 163 5.77 23.60 6.09
N ALA A 164 4.61 23.51 5.44
CA ALA A 164 4.32 24.28 4.23
C ALA A 164 4.49 25.79 4.48
N SER A 165 3.87 26.32 5.54
CA SER A 165 3.97 27.72 5.92
C SER A 165 5.42 28.14 6.23
N ASN A 166 6.18 27.31 6.96
CA ASN A 166 7.59 27.56 7.28
C ASN A 166 8.48 27.59 6.02
N LEU A 167 8.11 26.84 4.98
CA LEU A 167 8.79 26.82 3.69
C LEU A 167 8.28 27.91 2.71
N GLY A 168 7.29 28.71 3.12
CA GLY A 168 6.69 29.77 2.31
C GLY A 168 5.67 29.29 1.28
N VAL A 169 5.12 28.09 1.46
CA VAL A 169 4.14 27.44 0.57
C VAL A 169 2.75 27.60 1.18
N LYS A 170 1.82 28.24 0.45
CA LYS A 170 0.43 28.45 0.87
C LYS A 170 -0.53 27.57 0.08
#